data_AF-A0A356VXP1-F1
#
_entry.id   AF-A0A356VXP1-F1
#
_cell.length_a   1.000
_cell.length_b   1.000
_cell.length_c   1.000
_cell.angle_alpha   90.00
_cell.angle_beta   90.00
_cell.angle_gamma   90.00
#
_symmetry.space_group_name_H-M   'P 1'
#
loop_
_entity.id
_entity.type
_entity.pdbx_description
1 polymer ?
#
loop_
_entity_poly.entity_id
_entity_poly.type
_entity_poly.pdbx_seq_one_letter_code
_entity_poly.pdbx_strand_id
1 'polypeptide(L)'
;MKKLILFIFITAPFYALASNSLVNLNTKQLQQQMQQQPETVLIDIRTPSEIHLLGTIGLQQNTNLVRGWLESEIKELVANKNTPIVVYCGLNIRSPLAAKTLMEMGYSNVKNYQDGFFKWQKAGLDVKIYDQAPNSFLYSLPEKVTTDVYSAIGDAAPSTYQNSGHNNNLSFIVGDDAVLVFNAGGSYLLAAALHQEIKKITPLPVKYVVLENAQGHAVLGSSYWKEQGATIVGHQHTTKILKEHKEEIKASAKRSLKDKFFKSDIVLPDIEFNDKLTIDLKGKQIELLHLGPSHSPDDVQLWMPKERLLISGDIAFNVRMLPVLDHTDVKGWIQTWDKVEALKPKIIIPGHGGVTD
;
A
#
# COMPACT_ATOMS: atom_id res chain seq x y z
N MET A 1 37.73 77.41 -13.97
CA MET A 1 37.64 77.14 -12.52
C MET A 1 36.31 76.45 -12.21
N LYS A 2 36.42 75.21 -11.72
CA LYS A 2 35.47 74.32 -10.98
C LYS A 2 33.95 74.45 -11.23
N LYS A 3 33.40 73.38 -11.85
CA LYS A 3 31.98 73.00 -11.89
C LYS A 3 31.48 72.64 -10.47
N LEU A 4 30.33 73.14 -10.05
CA LEU A 4 29.62 72.70 -8.84
C LEU A 4 28.43 71.84 -9.28
N ILE A 5 28.51 70.55 -8.99
CA ILE A 5 27.46 69.55 -9.26
C ILE A 5 26.49 69.56 -8.08
N LEU A 6 25.21 69.81 -8.38
CA LEU A 6 24.09 69.75 -7.46
C LEU A 6 23.72 68.29 -7.20
N PHE A 7 24.00 67.77 -6.00
CA PHE A 7 23.52 66.45 -5.57
C PHE A 7 22.10 66.58 -5.01
N ILE A 8 21.11 66.12 -5.78
CA ILE A 8 19.75 65.89 -5.30
C ILE A 8 19.76 64.54 -4.58
N PHE A 9 19.65 64.56 -3.25
CA PHE A 9 19.37 63.36 -2.47
C PHE A 9 17.90 63.00 -2.62
N ILE A 10 17.60 62.02 -3.48
CA ILE A 10 16.31 61.34 -3.50
C ILE A 10 16.32 60.37 -2.31
N THR A 11 15.64 60.74 -1.22
CA THR A 11 15.34 59.80 -0.14
C THR A 11 14.32 58.80 -0.68
N ALA A 12 14.77 57.60 -1.04
CA ALA A 12 13.89 56.49 -1.33
C ALA A 12 13.07 56.16 -0.06
N PRO A 13 11.74 55.98 -0.17
CA PRO A 13 10.95 55.56 0.98
C PRO A 13 11.38 54.14 1.38
N PHE A 14 11.80 54.01 2.63
CA PHE A 14 12.02 52.73 3.29
C PHE A 14 10.66 52.03 3.38
N TYR A 15 10.34 51.13 2.45
CA TYR A 15 9.19 50.25 2.61
C TYR A 15 9.47 49.37 3.83
N ALA A 16 8.76 49.64 4.93
CA ALA A 16 8.66 48.70 6.03
C ALA A 16 8.15 47.37 5.43
N LEU A 17 9.00 46.35 5.41
CA LEU A 17 8.53 44.98 5.25
C LEU A 17 7.56 44.74 6.40
N ALA A 18 6.26 44.78 6.13
CA ALA A 18 5.27 44.29 7.06
C ALA A 18 5.66 42.83 7.36
N SER A 19 6.16 42.58 8.58
CA SER A 19 6.38 41.22 9.03
C SER A 19 5.00 40.60 9.18
N ASN A 20 4.54 39.92 8.13
CA ASN A 20 3.33 39.12 8.24
C ASN A 20 3.56 38.13 9.37
N SER A 21 2.83 38.30 10.47
CA SER A 21 2.90 37.41 11.60
C SER A 21 2.35 36.06 11.16
N LEU A 22 3.03 34.98 11.55
CA LEU A 22 2.58 33.63 11.22
C LEU A 22 1.21 33.39 11.87
N VAL A 23 0.20 33.14 11.04
CA VAL A 23 -1.15 32.80 11.50
C VAL A 23 -1.16 31.36 11.98
N ASN A 24 -1.67 31.14 13.19
CA ASN A 24 -1.78 29.83 13.82
C ASN A 24 -3.24 29.38 13.86
N LEU A 25 -3.51 28.19 13.33
CA LEU A 25 -4.83 27.56 13.31
C LEU A 25 -4.92 26.46 14.37
N ASN A 26 -6.01 26.46 15.15
CA ASN A 26 -6.41 25.30 15.94
C ASN A 26 -7.19 24.27 15.08
N THR A 27 -7.55 23.12 15.65
CA THR A 27 -8.22 22.02 14.93
C THR A 27 -9.51 22.45 14.24
N LYS A 28 -10.38 23.21 14.93
CA LYS A 28 -11.64 23.69 14.35
C LYS A 28 -11.40 24.65 13.19
N GLN A 29 -10.41 25.54 13.34
CA GLN A 29 -10.05 26.49 12.29
C GLN A 29 -9.40 25.81 11.08
N LEU A 30 -8.62 24.74 11.28
CA LEU A 30 -8.10 23.93 10.18
C LEU A 30 -9.25 23.28 9.40
N GLN A 31 -10.20 22.65 10.10
CA GLN A 31 -11.37 22.06 9.43
C GLN A 31 -12.18 23.10 8.63
N GLN A 32 -12.39 24.28 9.21
CA GLN A 32 -13.07 25.40 8.51
C GLN A 32 -12.27 25.89 7.31
N GLN A 33 -10.95 26.03 7.43
CA GLN A 33 -10.05 26.42 6.33
C GLN A 33 -10.17 25.43 5.17
N MET A 34 -10.13 24.12 5.43
CA MET A 34 -10.22 23.10 4.38
C MET A 34 -11.62 23.04 3.74
N GLN A 35 -12.68 23.43 4.46
CA GLN A 35 -14.04 23.51 3.92
C GLN A 35 -14.25 24.77 3.08
N GLN A 36 -13.71 25.91 3.50
CA GLN A 36 -13.89 27.20 2.83
C GLN A 36 -12.92 27.42 1.66
N GLN A 37 -11.73 26.82 1.74
CA GLN A 37 -10.66 26.90 0.75
C GLN A 37 -10.19 25.47 0.43
N PRO A 38 -10.99 24.69 -0.33
CA PRO A 38 -10.67 23.29 -0.64
C PRO A 38 -9.38 23.11 -1.46
N GLU A 39 -8.86 24.20 -2.06
CA GLU A 39 -7.56 24.29 -2.72
C GLU A 39 -6.36 24.42 -1.77
N THR A 40 -6.62 24.50 -0.46
CA THR A 40 -5.56 24.57 0.55
C THR A 40 -4.71 23.30 0.54
N VAL A 41 -3.40 23.46 0.36
CA VAL A 41 -2.45 22.35 0.48
C VAL A 41 -2.04 22.18 1.93
N LEU A 42 -2.29 20.99 2.48
CA LEU A 42 -1.89 20.64 3.85
C LEU A 42 -0.56 19.88 3.80
N ILE A 43 0.49 20.48 4.33
CA ILE A 43 1.86 19.94 4.28
C ILE A 43 2.24 19.34 5.63
N ASP A 44 2.40 18.02 5.66
CA ASP A 44 3.02 17.30 6.75
C ASP A 44 4.54 17.32 6.59
N ILE A 45 5.25 17.95 7.53
CA ILE A 45 6.72 18.02 7.52
C ILE A 45 7.39 16.97 8.43
N ARG A 46 6.63 16.01 8.98
CA ARG A 46 7.15 14.87 9.74
C ARG A 46 7.96 13.93 8.87
N THR A 47 8.77 13.08 9.50
CA THR A 47 9.58 12.09 8.80
C THR A 47 8.71 10.96 8.24
N PRO A 48 9.17 10.23 7.21
CA PRO A 48 8.45 9.07 6.70
C PRO A 48 8.19 8.01 7.78
N SER A 49 9.11 7.83 8.74
CA SER A 49 8.93 6.90 9.86
C SER A 49 7.79 7.30 10.79
N GLU A 50 7.65 8.60 11.11
CA GLU A 50 6.52 9.10 11.91
C GLU A 50 5.19 8.87 11.20
N ILE A 51 5.14 9.12 9.90
CA ILE A 51 3.94 8.97 9.08
C ILE A 51 3.55 7.52 8.89
N HIS A 52 4.54 6.66 8.67
CA HIS A 52 4.33 5.22 8.56
C HIS A 52 3.75 4.64 9.85
N LEU A 53 4.31 5.02 11.01
CA LEU A 53 3.87 4.53 12.31
C LEU A 53 2.51 5.08 12.74
N LEU A 54 2.22 6.34 12.43
CA LEU A 54 1.10 7.07 13.04
C LEU A 54 0.01 7.48 12.05
N GLY A 55 0.26 7.38 10.75
CA GLY A 55 -0.58 7.97 9.71
C GLY A 55 -0.43 9.49 9.62
N THR A 56 -1.30 10.12 8.82
CA THR A 56 -1.40 11.58 8.60
C THR A 56 -2.81 12.09 8.84
N ILE A 57 -2.99 13.40 8.92
CA ILE A 57 -4.32 14.01 8.96
C ILE A 57 -5.11 13.59 7.71
N GLY A 58 -6.28 12.98 7.90
CA GLY A 58 -7.14 12.42 6.83
C GLY A 58 -7.89 13.44 5.98
N LEU A 59 -7.49 14.72 6.02
CA LEU A 59 -8.07 15.75 5.17
C LEU A 59 -7.56 15.63 3.74
N GLN A 60 -8.37 16.06 2.77
CA GLN A 60 -7.97 16.16 1.37
C GLN A 60 -6.76 17.08 1.19
N GLN A 61 -6.02 16.93 0.09
CA GLN A 61 -4.82 17.70 -0.22
C GLN A 61 -3.71 17.65 0.84
N ASN A 62 -3.73 16.63 1.71
CA ASN A 62 -2.63 16.33 2.63
C ASN A 62 -1.48 15.61 1.90
N THR A 63 -0.28 16.15 2.03
CA THR A 63 0.94 15.63 1.41
C THR A 63 2.12 15.70 2.37
N ASN A 64 3.07 14.76 2.24
CA ASN A 64 4.30 14.80 3.04
C ASN A 64 5.42 15.47 2.26
N LEU A 65 5.94 16.56 2.81
CA LEU A 65 7.20 17.18 2.38
C LEU A 65 8.06 17.36 3.62
N VAL A 66 8.92 16.38 3.87
CA VAL A 66 9.75 16.32 5.08
C VAL A 66 10.53 17.63 5.25
N ARG A 67 10.63 18.13 6.49
CA ARG A 67 11.28 19.42 6.76
C ARG A 67 12.61 19.62 6.03
N GLY A 68 13.48 18.61 5.97
CA GLY A 68 14.81 18.72 5.37
C GLY A 68 14.84 18.98 3.86
N TRP A 69 13.74 18.72 3.16
CA TRP A 69 13.62 18.88 1.70
C TRP A 69 12.71 20.05 1.30
N LEU A 70 12.18 20.79 2.27
CA LEU A 70 11.17 21.82 2.07
C LEU A 70 11.63 22.88 1.06
N GLU A 71 12.82 23.44 1.26
CA GLU A 71 13.35 24.53 0.45
C GLU A 71 13.64 24.10 -0.99
N SER A 72 14.04 22.84 -1.19
CA SER A 72 14.39 22.29 -2.51
C SER A 72 13.18 21.81 -3.30
N GLU A 73 12.15 21.27 -2.65
CA GLU A 73 11.07 20.54 -3.34
C GLU A 73 9.73 21.27 -3.34
N ILE A 74 9.53 22.30 -2.51
CA ILE A 74 8.22 22.97 -2.42
C ILE A 74 7.70 23.49 -3.76
N LYS A 75 8.57 23.90 -4.69
CA LYS A 75 8.15 24.41 -6.01
C LYS A 75 7.49 23.35 -6.89
N GLU A 76 7.91 22.09 -6.76
CA GLU A 76 7.31 20.96 -7.50
C GLU A 76 5.92 20.65 -6.96
N LEU A 77 5.74 20.79 -5.65
CA LEU A 77 4.47 20.53 -4.97
C LEU A 77 3.48 21.69 -5.11
N VAL A 78 3.95 22.93 -4.94
CA VAL A 78 3.14 24.15 -4.95
C VAL A 78 3.84 25.22 -5.80
N ALA A 79 3.65 25.16 -7.12
CA ALA A 79 4.27 26.12 -8.04
C ALA A 79 3.77 27.55 -7.86
N ASN A 80 2.47 27.74 -7.54
CA ASN A 80 1.86 29.04 -7.34
C ASN A 80 2.04 29.52 -5.88
N LYS A 81 2.81 30.59 -5.70
CA LYS A 81 3.12 31.15 -4.38
C LYS A 81 1.92 31.76 -3.63
N ASN A 82 0.80 31.98 -4.30
CA ASN A 82 -0.44 32.45 -3.68
C ASN A 82 -1.37 31.32 -3.23
N THR A 83 -1.06 30.07 -3.56
CA THR A 83 -1.83 28.91 -3.09
C THR A 83 -1.87 28.90 -1.56
N PRO A 84 -3.05 28.72 -0.92
CA PRO A 84 -3.13 28.59 0.52
C PRO A 84 -2.37 27.34 0.98
N ILE A 85 -1.46 27.51 1.94
CA ILE A 85 -0.68 26.42 2.54
C ILE A 85 -0.94 26.39 4.04
N VAL A 86 -1.22 25.21 4.57
CA VAL A 86 -1.16 24.96 6.01
C VAL A 86 -0.06 23.95 6.30
N VAL A 87 0.87 24.28 7.19
CA VAL A 87 1.97 23.39 7.56
C VAL A 87 1.72 22.80 8.94
N TYR A 88 2.00 21.51 9.13
CA TYR A 88 1.92 20.87 10.44
C TYR A 88 3.04 19.86 10.69
N CYS A 89 3.25 19.57 11.98
CA CYS A 89 4.11 18.48 12.43
C CYS A 89 3.45 17.79 13.63
N GLY A 90 4.18 16.89 14.31
CA GLY A 90 3.68 16.16 15.47
C GLY A 90 3.16 17.06 16.61
N LEU A 91 4.04 17.91 17.13
CA LEU A 91 3.85 18.70 18.37
C LEU A 91 3.99 20.21 18.17
N ASN A 92 3.84 20.70 16.94
CA ASN A 92 4.02 22.13 16.61
C ASN A 92 5.42 22.72 16.94
N ILE A 93 6.46 21.88 16.87
CA ILE A 93 7.86 22.31 17.11
C ILE A 93 8.53 22.72 15.79
N ARG A 94 8.40 21.87 14.76
CA ARG A 94 9.03 22.08 13.45
C ARG A 94 8.19 22.94 12.51
N SER A 95 6.86 22.85 12.60
CA SER A 95 5.94 23.46 11.63
C SER A 95 5.92 24.98 11.65
N PRO A 96 6.09 25.68 12.80
CA PRO A 96 6.23 27.13 12.77
C PRO A 96 7.48 27.61 12.02
N LEU A 97 8.59 26.86 12.14
CA LEU A 97 9.84 27.17 11.44
C LEU A 97 9.70 26.94 9.94
N ALA A 98 9.12 25.80 9.53
CA ALA A 98 8.83 25.52 8.13
C ALA A 98 7.92 26.58 7.50
N ALA A 99 6.83 26.94 8.20
CA ALA A 99 5.90 27.96 7.71
C ALA A 99 6.58 29.31 7.50
N LYS A 100 7.44 29.73 8.45
CA LYS A 100 8.26 30.95 8.29
C LYS A 100 9.20 30.87 7.08
N THR A 101 9.90 29.75 6.91
CA THR A 101 10.76 29.54 5.74
C THR A 101 9.99 29.67 4.43
N LEU A 102 8.78 29.11 4.34
CA LEU A 102 7.92 29.29 3.15
C LEU A 102 7.55 30.76 2.92
N MET A 103 7.22 31.50 3.98
CA MET A 103 6.92 32.94 3.87
C MET A 103 8.15 33.71 3.38
N GLU A 104 9.35 33.41 3.89
CA GLU A 104 10.63 34.00 3.44
C GLU A 104 10.95 33.65 1.99
N MET A 105 10.56 32.46 1.52
CA MET A 105 10.64 32.04 0.13
C MET A 105 9.58 32.73 -0.77
N GLY A 106 8.70 33.54 -0.21
CA GLY A 106 7.72 34.37 -0.92
C GLY A 106 6.34 33.73 -1.09
N TYR A 107 6.03 32.64 -0.38
CA TYR A 107 4.66 32.12 -0.31
C TYR A 107 3.81 33.05 0.54
N SER A 108 2.74 33.61 -0.02
CA SER A 108 2.01 34.74 0.56
C SER A 108 0.88 34.33 1.51
N ASN A 109 0.37 33.09 1.39
CA ASN A 109 -0.76 32.56 2.17
C ASN A 109 -0.37 31.29 2.94
N VAL A 110 0.59 31.42 3.85
CA VAL A 110 1.06 30.31 4.69
C VAL A 110 0.52 30.45 6.11
N LYS A 111 -0.08 29.38 6.62
CA LYS A 111 -0.55 29.26 8.00
C LYS A 111 0.10 28.05 8.66
N ASN A 112 0.18 28.05 9.98
CA ASN A 112 0.66 26.91 10.78
C ASN A 112 -0.50 26.26 11.53
N TYR A 113 -0.58 24.93 11.51
CA TYR A 113 -1.51 24.19 12.36
C TYR A 113 -0.89 23.95 13.74
N GLN A 114 -1.35 24.72 14.73
CA GLN A 114 -0.69 24.84 16.03
C GLN A 114 -0.94 23.65 16.96
N ASP A 115 -2.05 22.94 16.76
CA ASP A 115 -2.44 21.84 17.63
C ASP A 115 -1.63 20.57 17.34
N GLY A 116 -1.10 20.46 16.12
CA GLY A 116 -0.27 19.34 15.69
C GLY A 116 -1.03 18.03 15.48
N PHE A 117 -0.33 17.06 14.91
CA PHE A 117 -0.90 15.75 14.57
C PHE A 117 -1.39 14.99 15.81
N PHE A 118 -0.66 14.98 16.92
CA PHE A 118 -1.05 14.17 18.09
C PHE A 118 -2.34 14.65 18.73
N LYS A 119 -2.62 15.97 18.72
CA LYS A 119 -3.89 16.51 19.21
C LYS A 119 -5.05 16.18 18.27
N TRP A 120 -4.80 16.17 16.95
CA TRP A 120 -5.76 15.69 15.95
C TRP A 120 -6.13 14.22 16.21
N GLN A 121 -5.12 13.35 16.36
CA GLN A 121 -5.30 11.93 16.66
C GLN A 121 -6.04 11.71 17.98
N LYS A 122 -5.65 12.41 19.06
CA LYS A 122 -6.29 12.31 20.37
C LYS A 122 -7.76 12.75 20.35
N ALA A 123 -8.13 13.64 19.41
CA ALA A 123 -9.52 14.06 19.23
C ALA A 123 -10.39 13.04 18.48
N GLY A 124 -9.82 11.90 18.04
CA GLY A 124 -10.54 10.86 17.30
C GLY A 124 -10.94 11.30 15.89
N LEU A 125 -10.25 12.30 15.34
CA LEU A 125 -10.49 12.78 13.98
C LEU A 125 -9.80 11.88 12.96
N ASP A 126 -10.28 11.95 11.71
CA ASP A 126 -9.85 11.06 10.64
C ASP A 126 -8.34 11.09 10.40
N VAL A 127 -7.71 9.92 10.37
CA VAL A 127 -6.27 9.74 10.16
C VAL A 127 -6.10 8.79 8.98
N LYS A 128 -5.41 9.26 7.94
CA LYS A 128 -4.99 8.41 6.83
C LYS A 128 -3.76 7.61 7.26
N ILE A 129 -3.96 6.32 7.52
CA ILE A 129 -2.91 5.38 7.88
C ILE A 129 -2.28 4.80 6.61
N TYR A 130 -0.95 4.78 6.53
CA TYR A 130 -0.19 4.23 5.39
C TYR A 130 0.38 2.84 5.65
N ASP A 131 0.33 2.36 6.88
CA ASP A 131 0.61 0.98 7.26
C ASP A 131 -0.32 0.65 8.44
N GLN A 132 -1.28 -0.24 8.18
CA GLN A 132 -2.28 -0.63 9.16
C GLN A 132 -1.70 -1.58 10.23
N ALA A 133 -0.48 -2.09 10.03
CA ALA A 133 0.22 -2.97 10.96
C ALA A 133 1.71 -2.58 11.13
N PRO A 134 2.02 -1.40 11.70
CA PRO A 134 3.37 -0.82 11.69
C PRO A 134 4.43 -1.57 12.50
N ASN A 135 4.04 -2.60 13.27
CA ASN A 135 4.94 -3.48 14.00
C ASN A 135 5.09 -4.86 13.30
N SER A 136 4.70 -4.95 12.03
CA SER A 136 4.71 -6.16 11.22
C SER A 136 5.33 -5.87 9.84
N PHE A 137 5.73 -6.91 9.13
CA PHE A 137 6.02 -6.78 7.69
C PHE A 137 4.74 -6.73 6.85
N LEU A 138 3.61 -7.17 7.41
CA LEU A 138 2.31 -7.02 6.77
C LEU A 138 1.90 -5.54 6.77
N TYR A 139 1.41 -5.04 5.64
CA TYR A 139 0.68 -3.77 5.57
C TYR A 139 -0.62 -3.75 6.39
N SER A 140 -1.33 -4.87 6.52
CA SER A 140 -2.52 -5.00 7.38
C SER A 140 -2.54 -6.38 8.03
N LEU A 141 -3.08 -6.46 9.26
CA LEU A 141 -3.24 -7.75 9.93
C LEU A 141 -4.38 -8.55 9.27
N PRO A 142 -4.33 -9.90 9.33
CA PRO A 142 -5.42 -10.70 8.81
C PRO A 142 -6.74 -10.39 9.51
N GLU A 143 -7.77 -10.13 8.72
CA GLU A 143 -9.15 -10.04 9.21
C GLU A 143 -9.91 -11.32 8.87
N LYS A 144 -10.90 -11.66 9.71
CA LYS A 144 -11.78 -12.79 9.46
C LYS A 144 -12.82 -12.38 8.42
N VAL A 145 -12.80 -13.03 7.26
CA VAL A 145 -13.74 -12.79 6.15
C VAL A 145 -15.03 -13.57 6.36
N THR A 146 -14.90 -14.85 6.69
CA THR A 146 -16.02 -15.73 7.05
C THR A 146 -15.52 -16.85 7.97
N THR A 147 -16.36 -17.83 8.27
CA THR A 147 -15.99 -18.99 9.08
C THR A 147 -14.77 -19.70 8.50
N ASP A 148 -13.68 -19.65 9.28
CA ASP A 148 -12.37 -20.24 9.00
C ASP A 148 -11.58 -19.68 7.81
N VAL A 149 -12.04 -18.56 7.23
CA VAL A 149 -11.36 -17.88 6.12
C VAL A 149 -10.94 -16.48 6.56
N TYR A 150 -9.66 -16.18 6.35
CA TYR A 150 -9.03 -14.93 6.75
C TYR A 150 -8.24 -14.34 5.58
N SER A 151 -8.06 -13.03 5.57
CA SER A 151 -7.23 -12.35 4.58
C SER A 151 -6.51 -11.16 5.20
N ALA A 152 -5.21 -11.07 4.97
CA ALA A 152 -4.47 -9.82 5.14
C ALA A 152 -4.56 -9.04 3.82
N ILE A 153 -5.15 -7.85 3.85
CA ILE A 153 -5.37 -7.04 2.67
C ILE A 153 -4.10 -6.25 2.33
N GLY A 154 -3.62 -6.41 1.11
CA GLY A 154 -2.44 -5.71 0.62
C GLY A 154 -2.67 -4.21 0.41
N ASP A 155 -1.58 -3.46 0.39
CA ASP A 155 -1.61 -2.05 0.00
C ASP A 155 -2.10 -1.91 -1.46
N ALA A 156 -3.02 -0.97 -1.72
CA ALA A 156 -3.49 -0.68 -3.07
C ALA A 156 -2.38 -0.13 -3.97
N ALA A 157 -1.27 0.35 -3.39
CA ALA A 157 -0.08 0.77 -4.13
C ALA A 157 0.70 -0.42 -4.75
N PRO A 158 1.66 -0.15 -5.66
CA PRO A 158 2.63 -1.15 -6.08
C PRO A 158 3.49 -1.68 -4.91
N SER A 159 4.20 -2.79 -5.14
CA SER A 159 5.22 -3.28 -4.20
C SER A 159 6.31 -2.22 -3.96
N THR A 160 6.56 -1.90 -2.70
CA THR A 160 7.57 -0.92 -2.26
C THR A 160 8.34 -1.44 -1.06
N TYR A 161 9.44 -0.75 -0.71
CA TYR A 161 10.14 -1.01 0.54
C TYR A 161 9.23 -0.81 1.76
N GLN A 162 8.37 0.20 1.73
CA GLN A 162 7.51 0.61 2.84
C GLN A 162 6.46 -0.47 3.15
N ASN A 163 5.72 -0.94 2.14
CA ASN A 163 4.74 -2.01 2.33
C ASN A 163 5.34 -3.42 2.36
N SER A 164 6.68 -3.54 2.35
CA SER A 164 7.40 -4.83 2.37
C SER A 164 7.04 -5.78 1.21
N GLY A 165 6.50 -5.23 0.12
CA GLY A 165 5.93 -6.00 -0.99
C GLY A 165 4.58 -6.63 -0.71
N HIS A 166 3.88 -6.22 0.35
CA HIS A 166 2.50 -6.61 0.64
C HIS A 166 1.54 -5.73 -0.14
N ASN A 167 1.46 -5.94 -1.46
CA ASN A 167 0.54 -5.24 -2.33
C ASN A 167 -0.66 -6.10 -2.77
N ASN A 168 -0.58 -7.43 -2.67
CA ASN A 168 -1.70 -8.35 -2.95
C ASN A 168 -2.31 -8.88 -1.64
N ASN A 169 -3.44 -9.57 -1.76
CA ASN A 169 -4.11 -10.20 -0.64
C ASN A 169 -3.45 -11.54 -0.28
N LEU A 170 -3.13 -11.70 1.01
CA LEU A 170 -2.60 -12.95 1.56
C LEU A 170 -3.68 -13.62 2.39
N SER A 171 -4.34 -14.61 1.80
CA SER A 171 -5.47 -15.28 2.41
C SER A 171 -5.09 -16.64 2.96
N PHE A 172 -5.82 -17.12 3.97
CA PHE A 172 -5.66 -18.49 4.46
C PHE A 172 -6.98 -19.08 4.95
N ILE A 173 -7.06 -20.40 4.84
CA ILE A 173 -8.20 -21.21 5.23
C ILE A 173 -7.74 -22.18 6.31
N VAL A 174 -8.40 -22.14 7.45
CA VAL A 174 -8.18 -23.07 8.56
C VAL A 174 -9.12 -24.26 8.38
N GLY A 175 -8.58 -25.45 8.13
CA GLY A 175 -9.34 -26.70 8.15
C GLY A 175 -9.29 -27.39 9.51
N ASP A 176 -9.70 -28.65 9.54
CA ASP A 176 -9.72 -29.44 10.78
C ASP A 176 -8.34 -30.05 11.10
N ASP A 177 -7.48 -30.25 10.10
CA ASP A 177 -6.15 -30.86 10.27
C ASP A 177 -4.97 -30.04 9.74
N ALA A 178 -5.21 -29.00 8.96
CA ALA A 178 -4.18 -28.14 8.39
C ALA A 178 -4.71 -26.77 7.97
N VAL A 179 -3.79 -25.85 7.71
CA VAL A 179 -4.04 -24.55 7.08
C VAL A 179 -3.57 -24.58 5.63
N LEU A 180 -4.36 -23.99 4.73
CA LEU A 180 -3.95 -23.62 3.37
C LEU A 180 -3.76 -22.12 3.29
N VAL A 181 -2.63 -21.68 2.73
CA VAL A 181 -2.36 -20.28 2.41
C VAL A 181 -2.51 -20.08 0.90
N PHE A 182 -3.15 -18.99 0.50
CA PHE A 182 -3.25 -18.53 -0.88
C PHE A 182 -2.38 -17.27 -1.01
N ASN A 183 -1.40 -17.34 -1.91
CA ASN A 183 -0.24 -16.46 -2.07
C ASN A 183 0.87 -16.63 -1.03
N ALA A 184 2.10 -16.86 -1.51
CA ALA A 184 3.27 -17.01 -0.66
C ALA A 184 3.78 -15.67 -0.10
N GLY A 185 3.36 -14.54 -0.67
CA GLY A 185 3.79 -13.19 -0.31
C GLY A 185 5.01 -12.70 -1.10
N GLY A 186 5.20 -11.38 -1.11
CA GLY A 186 6.27 -10.69 -1.84
C GLY A 186 7.67 -10.77 -1.23
N SER A 187 7.84 -11.40 -0.06
CA SER A 187 9.16 -11.66 0.54
C SER A 187 9.09 -12.75 1.61
N TYR A 188 10.25 -13.30 1.95
CA TYR A 188 10.41 -14.24 3.07
C TYR A 188 9.95 -13.63 4.39
N LEU A 189 10.27 -12.35 4.65
CA LEU A 189 9.92 -11.66 5.89
C LEU A 189 8.41 -11.42 5.99
N LEU A 190 7.76 -11.10 4.88
CA LEU A 190 6.30 -10.96 4.79
C LEU A 190 5.59 -12.31 5.03
N ALA A 191 6.05 -13.37 4.39
CA ALA A 191 5.55 -14.73 4.61
C ALA A 191 5.68 -15.16 6.07
N ALA A 192 6.84 -14.88 6.68
CA ALA A 192 7.08 -15.15 8.10
C ALA A 192 6.12 -14.36 9.01
N ALA A 193 5.87 -13.09 8.71
CA ALA A 193 4.93 -12.27 9.47
C ALA A 193 3.49 -12.82 9.37
N LEU A 194 3.02 -13.20 8.18
CA LEU A 194 1.72 -13.85 8.01
C LEU A 194 1.62 -15.13 8.85
N HIS A 195 2.65 -15.99 8.82
CA HIS A 195 2.63 -17.23 9.59
C HIS A 195 2.58 -16.99 11.11
N GLN A 196 3.20 -15.91 11.62
CA GLN A 196 3.06 -15.55 13.04
C GLN A 196 1.61 -15.19 13.39
N GLU A 197 0.88 -14.52 12.51
CA GLU A 197 -0.54 -14.24 12.74
C GLU A 197 -1.39 -15.51 12.66
N ILE A 198 -1.11 -16.42 11.71
CA ILE A 198 -1.78 -17.73 11.62
C ILE A 198 -1.61 -18.52 12.93
N LYS A 199 -0.40 -18.55 13.50
CA LYS A 199 -0.10 -19.25 14.76
C LYS A 199 -0.87 -18.71 15.98
N LYS A 200 -1.31 -17.45 15.94
CA LYS A 200 -2.17 -16.88 17.00
C LYS A 200 -3.62 -17.35 16.88
N ILE A 201 -4.04 -17.75 15.68
CA ILE A 201 -5.41 -18.17 15.37
C ILE A 201 -5.56 -19.68 15.55
N THR A 202 -4.56 -20.47 15.15
CA THR A 202 -4.62 -21.94 15.18
C THR A 202 -3.25 -22.57 15.41
N PRO A 203 -3.18 -23.71 16.15
CA PRO A 203 -1.95 -24.48 16.28
C PRO A 203 -1.68 -25.40 15.07
N LEU A 204 -2.60 -25.50 14.13
CA LEU A 204 -2.48 -26.39 12.97
C LEU A 204 -1.35 -25.97 12.03
N PRO A 205 -0.64 -26.92 11.40
CA PRO A 205 0.43 -26.60 10.47
C PRO A 205 -0.11 -26.04 9.15
N VAL A 206 0.63 -25.10 8.54
CA VAL A 206 0.41 -24.72 7.15
C VAL A 206 0.95 -25.84 6.25
N LYS A 207 0.03 -26.57 5.60
CA LYS A 207 0.38 -27.74 4.78
C LYS A 207 0.50 -27.40 3.30
N TYR A 208 -0.32 -26.45 2.82
CA TYR A 208 -0.36 -26.05 1.42
C TYR A 208 -0.18 -24.55 1.28
N VAL A 209 0.64 -24.14 0.32
CA VAL A 209 0.72 -22.74 -0.13
C VAL A 209 0.49 -22.72 -1.62
N VAL A 210 -0.60 -22.08 -2.03
CA VAL A 210 -1.00 -21.93 -3.42
C VAL A 210 -0.44 -20.63 -3.97
N LEU A 211 0.23 -20.67 -5.11
CA LEU A 211 0.66 -19.49 -5.84
C LEU A 211 -0.45 -19.08 -6.81
N GLU A 212 -0.97 -17.85 -6.71
CA GLU A 212 -2.01 -17.39 -7.64
C GLU A 212 -1.51 -17.25 -9.07
N ASN A 213 -0.25 -16.86 -9.24
CA ASN A 213 0.45 -16.76 -10.52
C ASN A 213 1.97 -16.63 -10.28
N ALA A 214 2.74 -16.38 -11.32
CA ALA A 214 4.20 -16.25 -11.28
C ALA A 214 4.70 -14.87 -10.81
N GLN A 215 3.83 -13.95 -10.39
CA GLN A 215 4.26 -12.60 -10.02
C GLN A 215 5.00 -12.55 -8.69
N GLY A 216 5.92 -11.59 -8.57
CA GLY A 216 6.79 -11.46 -7.40
C GLY A 216 6.02 -11.42 -6.07
N HIS A 217 4.90 -10.69 -6.01
CA HIS A 217 4.06 -10.61 -4.80
C HIS A 217 3.42 -11.94 -4.39
N ALA A 218 3.25 -12.86 -5.34
CA ALA A 218 2.67 -14.18 -5.08
C ALA A 218 3.72 -15.24 -4.74
N VAL A 219 4.96 -15.11 -5.21
CA VAL A 219 5.95 -16.22 -5.20
C VAL A 219 7.21 -16.00 -4.36
N LEU A 220 7.60 -14.76 -4.05
CA LEU A 220 8.92 -14.48 -3.44
C LEU A 220 9.07 -14.93 -1.98
N GLY A 221 7.96 -15.14 -1.29
CA GLY A 221 7.91 -15.72 0.05
C GLY A 221 7.89 -17.25 0.07
N SER A 222 7.84 -17.91 -1.09
CA SER A 222 7.73 -19.38 -1.18
C SER A 222 8.90 -20.12 -0.50
N SER A 223 10.10 -19.54 -0.48
CA SER A 223 11.24 -20.09 0.26
C SER A 223 10.98 -20.23 1.75
N TYR A 224 10.29 -19.26 2.37
CA TYR A 224 9.91 -19.35 3.79
C TYR A 224 8.99 -20.54 4.03
N TRP A 225 7.93 -20.65 3.24
CA TRP A 225 6.93 -21.72 3.40
C TRP A 225 7.52 -23.10 3.18
N LYS A 226 8.45 -23.23 2.22
CA LYS A 226 9.17 -24.48 2.00
C LYS A 226 10.03 -24.88 3.19
N GLU A 227 10.71 -23.92 3.84
CA GLU A 227 11.44 -24.18 5.09
C GLU A 227 10.51 -24.61 6.24
N GLN A 228 9.24 -24.20 6.23
CA GLN A 228 8.24 -24.65 7.21
C GLN A 228 7.64 -26.03 6.88
N GLY A 229 8.06 -26.67 5.78
CA GLY A 229 7.56 -27.98 5.36
C GLY A 229 6.26 -27.94 4.57
N ALA A 230 5.81 -26.76 4.12
CA ALA A 230 4.62 -26.65 3.29
C ALA A 230 4.86 -27.19 1.88
N THR A 231 3.81 -27.74 1.28
CA THR A 231 3.77 -28.13 -0.13
C THR A 231 3.37 -26.92 -0.97
N ILE A 232 4.21 -26.53 -1.92
CA ILE A 232 3.93 -25.43 -2.84
C ILE A 232 3.08 -25.97 -3.98
N VAL A 233 1.94 -25.32 -4.26
CA VAL A 233 0.99 -25.72 -5.29
C VAL A 233 0.84 -24.58 -6.29
N GLY A 234 0.83 -24.88 -7.59
CA GLY A 234 0.67 -23.86 -8.62
C GLY A 234 0.23 -24.46 -9.95
N HIS A 235 -0.17 -23.59 -10.88
CA HIS A 235 -0.52 -24.02 -12.23
C HIS A 235 0.74 -24.41 -13.03
N GLN A 236 0.63 -25.33 -14.00
CA GLN A 236 1.76 -25.71 -14.86
C GLN A 236 2.40 -24.52 -15.59
N HIS A 237 1.59 -23.51 -15.97
CA HIS A 237 2.10 -22.30 -16.61
C HIS A 237 2.93 -21.45 -15.63
N THR A 238 2.55 -21.40 -14.35
CA THR A 238 3.36 -20.74 -13.31
C THR A 238 4.74 -21.38 -13.25
N THR A 239 4.83 -22.71 -13.20
CA THR A 239 6.13 -23.41 -13.24
C THR A 239 6.94 -23.06 -14.49
N LYS A 240 6.30 -23.02 -15.66
CA LYS A 240 6.96 -22.66 -16.91
C LYS A 240 7.54 -21.25 -16.86
N ILE A 241 6.73 -20.26 -16.48
CA ILE A 241 7.15 -18.85 -16.39
C ILE A 241 8.29 -18.70 -15.38
N LEU A 242 8.20 -19.35 -14.21
CA LEU A 242 9.25 -19.27 -13.19
C LEU A 242 10.56 -19.93 -13.62
N LYS A 243 10.53 -21.00 -14.42
CA LYS A 243 11.76 -21.59 -14.99
C LYS A 243 12.49 -20.61 -15.91
N GLU A 244 11.74 -19.76 -16.62
CA GLU A 244 12.28 -18.80 -17.59
C GLU A 244 12.66 -17.46 -16.92
N HIS A 245 11.84 -16.94 -16.01
CA HIS A 245 11.90 -15.55 -15.55
C HIS A 245 12.21 -15.33 -14.06
N LYS A 246 12.39 -16.38 -13.24
CA LYS A 246 12.58 -16.20 -11.79
C LYS A 246 13.73 -15.26 -11.41
N GLU A 247 14.82 -15.27 -12.15
CA GLU A 247 15.98 -14.41 -11.83
C GLU A 247 15.69 -12.93 -12.12
N GLU A 248 14.88 -12.63 -13.14
CA GLU A 248 14.42 -11.26 -13.44
C GLU A 248 13.47 -10.74 -12.36
N ILE A 249 12.53 -11.59 -11.93
CA ILE A 249 11.59 -11.30 -10.84
C ILE A 249 12.37 -11.00 -9.55
N LYS A 250 13.34 -11.87 -9.19
CA LYS A 250 14.21 -11.69 -8.02
C LYS A 250 15.06 -10.43 -8.12
N ALA A 251 15.64 -10.14 -9.29
CA ALA A 251 16.44 -8.93 -9.49
C ALA A 251 15.59 -7.66 -9.32
N SER A 252 14.35 -7.65 -9.82
CA SER A 252 13.40 -6.54 -9.63
C SER A 252 13.07 -6.33 -8.16
N ALA A 253 12.68 -7.41 -7.47
CA ALA A 253 12.34 -7.35 -6.05
C ALA A 253 13.52 -6.95 -5.16
N LYS A 254 14.74 -7.40 -5.47
CA LYS A 254 15.94 -6.99 -4.72
C LYS A 254 16.19 -5.49 -4.81
N ARG A 255 15.88 -4.84 -5.95
CA ARG A 255 16.00 -3.38 -6.11
C ARG A 255 14.98 -2.63 -5.26
N SER A 256 13.72 -3.09 -5.23
CA SER A 256 12.63 -2.42 -4.50
C SER A 256 12.68 -2.69 -2.99
N LEU A 257 12.90 -3.94 -2.60
CA LEU A 257 12.84 -4.39 -1.21
C LEU A 257 14.16 -4.27 -0.45
N LYS A 258 15.30 -4.11 -1.15
CA LYS A 258 16.62 -3.91 -0.53
C LYS A 258 16.93 -4.98 0.54
N ASP A 259 17.18 -4.57 1.77
CA ASP A 259 17.42 -5.43 2.93
C ASP A 259 16.19 -6.30 3.29
N LYS A 260 14.97 -5.88 2.98
CA LYS A 260 13.76 -6.71 3.16
C LYS A 260 13.67 -7.89 2.18
N PHE A 261 14.54 -7.96 1.17
CA PHE A 261 14.70 -9.14 0.32
C PHE A 261 15.39 -10.32 1.04
N PHE A 262 15.84 -10.13 2.29
CA PHE A 262 16.51 -11.16 3.10
C PHE A 262 15.84 -12.54 3.00
N LYS A 263 16.62 -13.57 2.62
CA LYS A 263 16.21 -14.97 2.40
C LYS A 263 15.07 -15.21 1.39
N SER A 264 14.60 -14.17 0.70
CA SER A 264 13.55 -14.30 -0.32
C SER A 264 14.13 -15.04 -1.52
N ASP A 265 13.45 -16.11 -1.91
CA ASP A 265 13.78 -16.90 -3.09
C ASP A 265 12.49 -17.56 -3.62
N ILE A 266 12.55 -18.02 -4.86
CA ILE A 266 11.42 -18.62 -5.56
C ILE A 266 11.58 -20.13 -5.59
N VAL A 267 10.64 -20.83 -4.97
CA VAL A 267 10.50 -22.28 -5.00
C VAL A 267 9.47 -22.65 -6.07
N LEU A 268 9.82 -23.56 -6.97
CA LEU A 268 8.88 -24.08 -7.96
C LEU A 268 7.78 -24.93 -7.29
N PRO A 269 6.56 -24.98 -7.84
CA PRO A 269 5.50 -25.85 -7.33
C PRO A 269 5.96 -27.30 -7.16
N ASP A 270 5.64 -27.89 -6.01
CA ASP A 270 5.75 -29.33 -5.75
C ASP A 270 4.61 -30.12 -6.41
N ILE A 271 3.43 -29.49 -6.44
CA ILE A 271 2.24 -29.99 -7.12
C ILE A 271 1.86 -29.01 -8.21
N GLU A 272 1.85 -29.50 -9.45
CA GLU A 272 1.34 -28.78 -10.61
C GLU A 272 -0.08 -29.28 -10.94
N PHE A 273 -0.94 -28.38 -11.37
CA PHE A 273 -2.23 -28.73 -11.94
C PHE A 273 -2.52 -27.92 -13.22
N ASN A 274 -3.50 -28.39 -13.99
CA ASN A 274 -3.96 -27.74 -15.22
C ASN A 274 -5.30 -27.05 -14.95
N ASP A 275 -6.43 -27.71 -15.21
CA ASP A 275 -7.73 -27.02 -15.11
C ASP A 275 -8.27 -26.93 -13.68
N LYS A 276 -8.11 -28.01 -12.89
CA LYS A 276 -8.65 -28.11 -11.54
C LYS A 276 -7.83 -29.03 -10.64
N LEU A 277 -7.68 -28.64 -9.38
CA LEU A 277 -7.22 -29.50 -8.29
C LEU A 277 -8.15 -29.34 -7.09
N THR A 278 -8.48 -30.42 -6.41
CA THR A 278 -9.27 -30.37 -5.17
C THR A 278 -8.40 -30.71 -3.97
N ILE A 279 -8.43 -29.84 -2.97
CA ILE A 279 -7.76 -30.02 -1.68
C ILE A 279 -8.85 -30.17 -0.61
N ASP A 280 -8.74 -31.20 0.22
CA ASP A 280 -9.60 -31.39 1.37
C ASP A 280 -8.78 -31.22 2.65
N LEU A 281 -9.18 -30.25 3.48
CA LEU A 281 -8.61 -30.01 4.81
C LEU A 281 -9.49 -30.66 5.90
N LYS A 282 -9.96 -31.88 5.62
CA LYS A 282 -10.90 -32.68 6.43
C LYS A 282 -12.12 -31.90 6.89
N GLY A 283 -12.99 -31.53 5.95
CA GLY A 283 -14.25 -30.83 6.27
C GLY A 283 -14.42 -29.53 5.49
N LYS A 284 -13.33 -29.04 4.91
CA LYS A 284 -13.29 -27.89 4.00
C LYS A 284 -12.80 -28.36 2.64
N GLN A 285 -13.74 -28.48 1.69
CA GLN A 285 -13.43 -28.77 0.30
C GLN A 285 -13.06 -27.47 -0.42
N ILE A 286 -11.85 -27.46 -0.98
CA ILE A 286 -11.28 -26.32 -1.68
C ILE A 286 -10.99 -26.76 -3.11
N GLU A 287 -11.48 -25.99 -4.08
CA GLU A 287 -11.19 -26.21 -5.50
C GLU A 287 -10.24 -25.14 -6.00
N LEU A 288 -9.03 -25.52 -6.41
CA LEU A 288 -8.16 -24.66 -7.20
C LEU A 288 -8.57 -24.79 -8.66
N LEU A 289 -8.82 -23.66 -9.31
CA LEU A 289 -9.32 -23.58 -10.68
C LEU A 289 -8.37 -22.74 -11.51
N HIS A 290 -8.16 -23.13 -12.76
CA HIS A 290 -7.66 -22.25 -13.80
C HIS A 290 -8.81 -21.96 -14.76
N LEU A 291 -9.51 -20.84 -14.55
CA LEU A 291 -10.69 -20.50 -15.35
C LEU A 291 -10.33 -20.04 -16.77
N GLY A 292 -9.09 -19.62 -16.99
CA GLY A 292 -8.59 -19.17 -18.28
C GLY A 292 -7.60 -18.02 -18.11
N PRO A 293 -7.03 -17.52 -19.22
CA PRO A 293 -6.14 -16.37 -19.17
C PRO A 293 -6.90 -15.11 -18.75
N SER A 294 -6.23 -14.26 -17.98
CA SER A 294 -6.76 -13.01 -17.44
C SER A 294 -5.65 -11.96 -17.30
N HIS A 295 -5.36 -11.50 -16.08
CA HIS A 295 -4.23 -10.62 -15.80
C HIS A 295 -2.91 -11.27 -16.21
N SER A 296 -2.76 -12.56 -15.89
CA SER A 296 -1.67 -13.42 -16.31
C SER A 296 -2.20 -14.73 -16.94
N PRO A 297 -1.43 -15.39 -17.83
CA PRO A 297 -1.85 -16.65 -18.46
C PRO A 297 -1.86 -17.85 -17.49
N ASP A 298 -1.42 -17.65 -16.26
CA ASP A 298 -1.26 -18.67 -15.23
C ASP A 298 -2.07 -18.38 -13.96
N ASP A 299 -3.02 -17.44 -14.01
CA ASP A 299 -3.86 -17.07 -12.87
C ASP A 299 -4.67 -18.27 -12.35
N VAL A 300 -4.63 -18.46 -11.04
CA VAL A 300 -5.33 -19.50 -10.27
C VAL A 300 -6.39 -18.85 -9.39
N GLN A 301 -7.52 -19.54 -9.25
CA GLN A 301 -8.62 -19.15 -8.37
C GLN A 301 -8.81 -20.24 -7.31
N LEU A 302 -9.22 -19.85 -6.11
CA LEU A 302 -9.64 -20.76 -5.07
C LEU A 302 -11.15 -20.62 -4.85
N TRP A 303 -11.88 -21.70 -5.06
CA TRP A 303 -13.34 -21.77 -4.93
C TRP A 303 -13.75 -22.69 -3.78
N MET A 304 -14.59 -22.18 -2.89
CA MET A 304 -15.22 -22.92 -1.80
C MET A 304 -16.73 -23.02 -2.06
N PRO A 305 -17.21 -24.13 -2.64
CA PRO A 305 -18.58 -24.23 -3.14
C PRO A 305 -19.65 -24.15 -2.04
N LYS A 306 -19.38 -24.70 -0.85
CA LYS A 306 -20.34 -24.66 0.27
C LYS A 306 -20.51 -23.25 0.82
N GLU A 307 -19.40 -22.52 0.97
CA GLU A 307 -19.34 -21.15 1.43
C GLU A 307 -19.75 -20.14 0.34
N ARG A 308 -19.77 -20.58 -0.92
CA ARG A 308 -19.85 -19.72 -2.12
C ARG A 308 -18.83 -18.58 -2.07
N LEU A 309 -17.61 -18.91 -1.64
CA LEU A 309 -16.50 -17.96 -1.51
C LEU A 309 -15.49 -18.20 -2.62
N LEU A 310 -15.12 -17.13 -3.32
CA LEU A 310 -14.09 -17.12 -4.34
C LEU A 310 -12.91 -16.25 -3.88
N ILE A 311 -11.71 -16.81 -3.83
CA ILE A 311 -10.47 -16.02 -3.89
C ILE A 311 -10.08 -15.99 -5.36
N SER A 312 -10.27 -14.86 -6.01
CA SER A 312 -10.17 -14.78 -7.47
C SER A 312 -8.74 -14.69 -7.98
N GLY A 313 -7.78 -14.40 -7.09
CA GLY A 313 -6.49 -13.87 -7.47
C GLY A 313 -6.65 -12.65 -8.38
N ASP A 314 -5.69 -12.44 -9.27
CA ASP A 314 -5.65 -11.31 -10.19
C ASP A 314 -6.67 -11.38 -11.34
N ILE A 315 -7.74 -12.17 -11.23
CA ILE A 315 -8.92 -12.03 -12.10
C ILE A 315 -9.80 -10.85 -11.69
N ALA A 316 -9.85 -10.52 -10.40
CA ALA A 316 -10.67 -9.42 -9.89
C ALA A 316 -9.83 -8.48 -9.02
N PHE A 317 -10.17 -7.19 -9.11
CA PHE A 317 -9.53 -6.11 -8.37
C PHE A 317 -10.64 -5.25 -7.77
N ASN A 318 -10.52 -4.88 -6.51
CA ASN A 318 -11.43 -3.97 -5.84
C ASN A 318 -10.66 -2.74 -5.36
N VAL A 319 -11.27 -1.55 -5.38
CA VAL A 319 -10.65 -0.27 -4.93
C VAL A 319 -9.25 0.04 -5.52
N ARG A 320 -8.87 -0.64 -6.61
CA ARG A 320 -7.59 -0.53 -7.30
C ARG A 320 -7.84 -0.59 -8.82
N MET A 321 -7.06 0.18 -9.57
CA MET A 321 -7.08 0.11 -11.03
C MET A 321 -6.56 -1.25 -11.54
N LEU A 322 -7.21 -1.77 -12.59
CA LEU A 322 -6.77 -2.98 -13.29
C LEU A 322 -5.37 -2.76 -13.90
N PRO A 323 -4.36 -3.57 -13.52
CA PRO A 323 -3.07 -3.55 -14.17
C PRO A 323 -3.14 -4.34 -15.49
N VAL A 324 -3.03 -3.64 -16.62
CA VAL A 324 -2.89 -4.25 -17.95
C VAL A 324 -1.42 -4.21 -18.32
N LEU A 325 -0.81 -5.38 -18.45
CA LEU A 325 0.61 -5.56 -18.75
C LEU A 325 0.78 -6.14 -20.16
N ASP A 326 2.00 -6.17 -20.68
CA ASP A 326 2.29 -6.66 -22.04
C ASP A 326 1.83 -8.11 -22.27
N HIS A 327 1.78 -8.93 -21.20
CA HIS A 327 1.33 -10.32 -21.24
C HIS A 327 -0.16 -10.52 -20.94
N THR A 328 -0.91 -9.45 -20.62
CA THR A 328 -2.33 -9.56 -20.27
C THR A 328 -3.18 -9.83 -21.52
N ASP A 329 -3.98 -10.91 -21.48
CA ASP A 329 -4.95 -11.20 -22.54
C ASP A 329 -6.31 -10.60 -22.17
N VAL A 330 -6.53 -9.34 -22.56
CA VAL A 330 -7.78 -8.62 -22.26
C VAL A 330 -9.01 -9.32 -22.85
N LYS A 331 -8.90 -9.92 -24.04
CA LYS A 331 -10.02 -10.62 -24.68
C LYS A 331 -10.32 -11.93 -23.97
N GLY A 332 -9.28 -12.69 -23.64
CA GLY A 332 -9.36 -13.88 -22.80
C GLY A 332 -9.97 -13.59 -21.44
N TRP A 333 -9.57 -12.48 -20.80
CA TRP A 333 -10.08 -12.08 -19.50
C TRP A 333 -11.60 -11.87 -19.49
N ILE A 334 -12.15 -11.22 -20.52
CA ILE A 334 -13.62 -11.06 -20.67
C ILE A 334 -14.31 -12.42 -20.75
N GLN A 335 -13.76 -13.37 -21.50
CA GLN A 335 -14.32 -14.73 -21.61
C GLN A 335 -14.16 -15.54 -20.31
N THR A 336 -13.06 -15.33 -19.60
CA THR A 336 -12.81 -15.93 -18.29
C THR A 336 -13.82 -15.41 -17.26
N TRP A 337 -14.24 -14.14 -17.37
CA TRP A 337 -15.23 -13.55 -16.47
C TRP A 337 -16.59 -14.26 -16.50
N ASP A 338 -17.06 -14.71 -17.69
CA ASP A 338 -18.30 -15.50 -17.80
C ASP A 338 -18.27 -16.75 -16.91
N LYS A 339 -17.10 -17.37 -16.75
CA LYS A 339 -16.91 -18.55 -15.90
C LYS A 339 -16.90 -18.19 -14.42
N VAL A 340 -16.36 -17.02 -14.06
CA VAL A 340 -16.42 -16.49 -12.69
C VAL A 340 -17.87 -16.25 -12.28
N GLU A 341 -18.66 -15.59 -13.13
CA GLU A 341 -20.08 -15.34 -12.87
C GLU A 341 -20.88 -16.64 -12.76
N ALA A 342 -20.53 -17.66 -13.53
CA ALA A 342 -21.17 -18.97 -13.47
C ALA A 342 -21.00 -19.66 -12.09
N LEU A 343 -19.93 -19.37 -11.34
CA LEU A 343 -19.75 -19.86 -9.97
C LEU A 343 -20.75 -19.26 -8.98
N LYS A 344 -21.31 -18.09 -9.29
CA LYS A 344 -22.21 -17.31 -8.43
C LYS A 344 -21.64 -17.15 -7.00
N PRO A 345 -20.44 -16.57 -6.86
CA PRO A 345 -19.90 -16.26 -5.54
C PRO A 345 -20.87 -15.37 -4.75
N LYS A 346 -20.82 -15.49 -3.43
CA LYS A 346 -21.46 -14.57 -2.48
C LYS A 346 -20.42 -13.65 -1.83
N ILE A 347 -19.17 -14.10 -1.79
CA ILE A 347 -18.03 -13.38 -1.23
C ILE A 347 -16.87 -13.56 -2.20
N ILE A 348 -16.24 -12.46 -2.58
CA ILE A 348 -15.05 -12.42 -3.43
C ILE A 348 -13.92 -11.75 -2.65
N ILE A 349 -12.80 -12.47 -2.53
CA ILE A 349 -11.52 -11.90 -2.10
C ILE A 349 -10.70 -11.68 -3.38
N PRO A 350 -10.54 -10.42 -3.85
CA PRO A 350 -9.76 -10.13 -5.05
C PRO A 350 -8.27 -10.39 -4.85
N GLY A 351 -7.47 -10.43 -5.91
CA GLY A 351 -6.00 -10.47 -5.82
C GLY A 351 -5.45 -9.20 -5.15
N HIS A 352 -6.14 -8.06 -5.38
CA HIS A 352 -5.83 -6.79 -4.75
C HIS A 352 -7.10 -6.04 -4.30
N GLY A 353 -7.03 -5.46 -3.10
CA GLY A 353 -8.07 -4.60 -2.54
C GLY A 353 -9.03 -5.32 -1.59
N GLY A 354 -10.03 -4.59 -1.10
CA GLY A 354 -10.95 -5.08 -0.08
C GLY A 354 -11.87 -6.22 -0.56
N VAL A 355 -12.32 -7.05 0.38
CA VAL A 355 -13.35 -8.07 0.15
C VAL A 355 -14.64 -7.44 -0.39
N THR A 356 -15.30 -8.11 -1.33
CA THR A 356 -16.56 -7.67 -1.95
C THR A 356 -17.54 -8.84 -2.11
N ASP A 357 -18.75 -8.58 -2.59
CA ASP A 357 -19.77 -9.58 -2.91
C ASP A 357 -19.96 -9.81 -4.42
#